data_AF-Q3A9F9-F1
#
_entry.id   AF-Q3A9F9-F1
#
_cell.length_a   1.000
_cell.length_b   1.000
_cell.length_c   1.000
_cell.angle_alpha   90.00
_cell.angle_beta   90.00
_cell.angle_gamma   90.00
#
_symmetry.space_group_name_H-M   'P 1'
#
loop_
_entity.id
_entity.type
_entity.pdbx_description
1 polymer ?
#
loop_
_entity_poly.entity_id
_entity_poly.type
_entity_poly.pdbx_seq_one_letter_code
_entity_poly.pdbx_strand_id
1 'polypeptide(L)'
;MMWYFWDRLTPWNMLGGIFMMILMFLFWAVVIYFIFKLLTRNDIINKVTSGKSPEELLKERYARGEITKEQYEEMLQDLRK
;
A
#
# COMPACT_ATOMS: atom_id res chain seq x y z
N MET A 1 -18.33 36.36 -41.34
CA MET A 1 -17.97 34.93 -41.18
C MET A 1 -16.47 34.67 -41.02
N MET A 2 -15.60 35.70 -40.91
CA MET A 2 -14.16 35.51 -40.68
C MET A 2 -13.74 35.48 -39.19
N TRP A 3 -14.68 35.59 -38.25
CA TRP A 3 -14.39 35.67 -36.82
C TRP A 3 -14.21 34.29 -36.15
N TYR A 4 -14.67 33.21 -36.77
CA TYR A 4 -14.53 31.84 -36.24
C TYR A 4 -13.18 31.18 -36.54
N PHE A 5 -12.34 31.82 -37.36
CA PHE A 5 -11.02 31.28 -37.71
C PHE A 5 -9.95 31.64 -36.67
N TRP A 6 -10.15 32.74 -35.93
CA TRP A 6 -9.25 33.20 -34.88
C TRP A 6 -9.36 32.35 -33.59
N ASP A 7 -10.52 31.74 -33.33
CA ASP A 7 -10.76 30.92 -32.13
C ASP A 7 -10.19 29.49 -32.19
N ARG A 8 -9.89 28.97 -33.39
CA ARG A 8 -9.28 27.62 -33.55
C ARG A 8 -7.76 27.59 -33.32
N LEU A 9 -7.12 28.76 -33.18
CA LEU A 9 -5.67 28.90 -33.07
C LEU A 9 -5.25 29.71 -31.82
N THR A 10 -6.13 29.87 -30.84
CA THR A 10 -5.73 30.48 -29.57
C THR A 10 -4.90 29.49 -28.75
N PRO A 11 -3.66 29.84 -28.34
CA PRO A 11 -2.81 29.00 -27.48
C PRO A 11 -3.51 28.60 -26.17
N TRP A 12 -4.54 29.35 -25.78
CA TRP A 12 -5.38 29.13 -24.62
C TRP A 12 -6.12 27.79 -24.64
N ASN A 13 -6.58 27.32 -25.81
CA ASN A 13 -7.27 26.03 -25.93
C ASN A 13 -6.30 24.84 -25.77
N MET A 14 -5.04 25.01 -26.15
CA MET A 14 -3.99 24.00 -25.97
C MET A 14 -3.53 23.94 -24.50
N LEU A 15 -3.39 25.10 -23.85
CA LEU A 15 -3.05 25.20 -22.43
C LEU A 15 -4.17 24.63 -21.53
N GLY A 16 -5.45 24.85 -21.89
CA GLY A 16 -6.59 24.26 -21.19
C GLY A 16 -6.59 22.72 -21.23
N GLY A 17 -6.22 22.13 -22.38
CA GLY A 17 -6.11 20.68 -22.52
C GLY A 17 -5.00 20.06 -21.66
N ILE A 18 -3.81 20.69 -21.65
CA ILE A 18 -2.68 20.25 -20.81
C ILE A 18 -3.01 20.40 -19.33
N PHE A 19 -3.66 21.51 -18.95
CA PHE A 19 -4.09 21.75 -17.57
C PHE A 19 -5.07 20.67 -17.08
N MET A 20 -6.08 20.32 -17.89
CA MET A 20 -7.02 19.24 -17.56
C MET A 20 -6.33 17.88 -17.46
N MET A 21 -5.35 17.59 -18.33
CA MET A 21 -4.57 16.36 -18.28
C MET A 21 -3.74 16.26 -16.98
N ILE A 22 -3.08 17.35 -16.58
CA ILE A 22 -2.32 17.41 -15.33
C ILE A 22 -3.23 17.21 -14.12
N LEU A 23 -4.40 17.87 -14.10
CA LEU A 23 -5.37 17.70 -13.01
C LEU A 23 -5.88 16.25 -12.90
N MET A 24 -6.11 15.58 -14.03
CA MET A 24 -6.48 14.16 -14.06
C MET A 24 -5.39 13.29 -13.42
N PHE A 25 -4.14 13.46 -13.82
CA PHE A 25 -3.02 12.71 -13.23
C PHE A 25 -2.83 13.02 -11.75
N LEU A 26 -2.99 14.27 -11.34
CA LEU A 26 -2.92 14.68 -9.95
C LEU A 26 -4.02 14.00 -9.12
N PHE A 27 -5.25 13.93 -9.66
CA PHE A 27 -6.37 13.23 -9.03
C PHE A 27 -6.04 11.75 -8.84
N TRP A 28 -5.56 11.06 -9.88
CA TRP A 28 -5.14 9.66 -9.77
C TRP A 28 -3.99 9.46 -8.77
N ALA A 29 -3.01 10.35 -8.73
CA ALA A 29 -1.91 10.28 -7.77
C ALA A 29 -2.41 10.40 -6.32
N VAL A 30 -3.37 11.29 -6.04
CA VAL A 30 -4.01 11.41 -4.72
C VAL A 30 -4.80 10.16 -4.37
N VAL A 31 -5.58 9.61 -5.31
CA VAL A 31 -6.33 8.36 -5.12
C VAL A 31 -5.40 7.20 -4.77
N ILE A 32 -4.33 7.02 -5.55
CA ILE A 32 -3.31 5.98 -5.30
C ILE A 32 -2.66 6.20 -3.93
N TYR A 33 -2.25 7.42 -3.59
CA TYR A 33 -1.67 7.74 -2.29
C TYR A 33 -2.61 7.38 -1.14
N PHE A 34 -3.91 7.69 -1.24
CA PHE A 34 -4.89 7.33 -0.23
C PHE A 34 -5.09 5.82 -0.10
N ILE A 35 -5.13 5.10 -1.23
CA ILE A 35 -5.20 3.63 -1.24
C ILE A 35 -3.99 3.04 -0.51
N PHE A 36 -2.78 3.47 -0.85
CA PHE A 36 -1.56 3.01 -0.16
C PHE A 36 -1.59 3.36 1.32
N LYS A 37 -1.96 4.59 1.69
CA LYS A 37 -2.06 5.01 3.10
C LYS A 37 -3.05 4.16 3.89
N LEU A 38 -4.20 3.78 3.30
CA LEU A 38 -5.17 2.89 3.93
C LEU A 38 -4.65 1.45 4.04
N LEU A 39 -3.96 0.95 3.02
CA LEU A 39 -3.34 -0.37 3.03
C LEU A 39 -2.20 -0.47 4.06
N THR A 40 -1.37 0.58 4.19
CA THR A 40 -0.29 0.64 5.19
C THR A 40 -0.85 0.76 6.61
N ARG A 41 -2.01 1.41 6.80
CA ARG A 41 -2.67 1.47 8.12
C ARG A 41 -3.29 0.13 8.52
N ASN A 42 -3.55 -0.74 7.55
CA ASN A 42 -3.87 -2.13 7.76
C ASN A 42 -2.57 -2.95 7.82
N ASP A 43 -1.83 -2.85 8.92
CA ASP A 43 -0.78 -3.80 9.34
C ASP A 43 -1.28 -5.27 9.43
N ILE A 44 -2.54 -5.53 9.08
CA ILE A 44 -3.09 -6.85 8.82
C ILE A 44 -2.47 -7.47 7.55
N ILE A 45 -2.11 -6.68 6.53
CA ILE A 45 -1.52 -7.21 5.29
C ILE A 45 -0.02 -7.47 5.47
N ASN A 46 0.68 -6.67 6.27
CA ASN A 46 2.08 -6.95 6.65
C ASN A 46 2.21 -8.24 7.48
N LYS A 47 1.17 -8.64 8.22
CA LYS A 47 1.14 -9.92 8.95
C LYS A 47 1.17 -11.15 8.03
N VAL A 48 0.85 -10.99 6.73
CA VAL A 48 0.79 -12.11 5.78
C VAL A 48 2.06 -12.20 4.91
N THR A 49 2.78 -11.09 4.69
CA THR A 49 3.91 -11.09 3.73
C THR A 49 5.27 -10.72 4.33
N SER A 50 5.34 -10.25 5.59
CA SER A 50 6.63 -9.95 6.23
C SER A 50 6.63 -10.37 7.70
N GLY A 51 7.10 -11.59 7.95
CA GLY A 51 7.84 -11.87 9.18
C GLY A 51 7.03 -12.02 10.47
N LYS A 52 6.05 -12.94 10.52
CA LYS A 52 5.95 -13.69 11.78
C LYS A 52 7.21 -14.55 11.87
N SER A 53 8.16 -14.11 12.70
CA SER A 53 9.32 -14.94 13.04
C SER A 53 8.80 -16.31 13.49
N PRO A 54 9.46 -17.42 13.15
CA PRO A 54 9.12 -18.74 13.70
C PRO A 54 8.91 -18.72 15.23
N GLU A 55 9.62 -17.83 15.94
CA GLU A 55 9.42 -17.58 17.37
C GLU A 55 8.02 -17.03 17.72
N GLU A 56 7.45 -16.12 16.92
CA GLU A 56 6.11 -15.57 17.15
C GLU A 56 5.03 -16.63 16.91
N LEU A 57 5.24 -17.54 15.95
CA LEU A 57 4.35 -18.66 15.69
C LEU A 57 4.34 -19.65 16.86
N LEU A 58 5.51 -19.95 17.43
CA LEU A 58 5.64 -20.78 18.63
C LEU A 58 4.96 -20.16 19.85
N LYS A 59 5.17 -18.85 20.06
CA LYS A 59 4.56 -18.11 21.16
C LYS A 59 3.03 -18.12 21.08
N GLU A 60 2.48 -18.02 19.87
CA GLU A 60 1.04 -18.10 19.64
C GLU A 60 0.47 -19.49 20.00
N ARG A 61 1.17 -20.57 19.67
CA ARG A 61 0.77 -21.95 20.01
C ARG A 61 0.87 -22.23 21.52
N TYR A 62 1.90 -21.72 22.17
CA TYR A 62 2.04 -21.80 23.62
C TYR A 62 0.91 -21.03 24.34
N ALA A 63 0.57 -19.83 23.87
CA ALA A 63 -0.54 -19.05 24.40
C ALA A 63 -1.92 -19.71 24.19
N ARG A 64 -2.07 -20.48 23.11
CA ARG A 64 -3.26 -21.31 22.87
C ARG A 64 -3.29 -22.58 23.73
N GLY A 65 -2.19 -22.93 24.41
CA GLY A 65 -2.06 -24.15 25.19
C GLY A 65 -1.90 -25.42 24.33
N GLU A 66 -1.58 -25.27 23.04
CA GLU A 66 -1.38 -26.39 22.10
C GLU A 66 -0.04 -27.11 22.33
N ILE A 67 0.93 -26.44 22.96
CA ILE A 67 2.25 -26.96 23.29
C ILE A 67 2.59 -26.66 24.74
N THR A 68 3.36 -27.56 25.39
CA THR A 68 3.83 -27.34 26.76
C THR A 68 5.03 -26.40 26.78
N LYS A 69 5.40 -25.93 27.98
CA LYS A 69 6.55 -25.02 28.15
C LYS A 69 7.86 -25.68 27.69
N GLU A 70 8.02 -26.97 27.94
CA GLU A 70 9.21 -27.74 27.57
C GLU A 70 9.37 -27.81 26.05
N GLN A 71 8.27 -28.09 25.33
CA GLN A 71 8.25 -28.12 23.87
C GLN A 71 8.53 -26.75 23.27
N TYR A 72 8.00 -25.68 23.87
CA TYR A 72 8.28 -24.31 23.46
C TYR A 72 9.78 -23.96 23.60
N GLU A 73 10.40 -24.30 24.73
CA GLU A 73 11.81 -24.02 24.99
C GLU A 73 12.75 -24.81 24.05
N GLU A 74 12.44 -26.07 23.76
CA GLU A 74 13.20 -26.90 22.83
C GLU A 74 13.17 -26.33 21.40
N MET A 75 11.98 -26.00 20.89
CA MET A 75 11.83 -25.41 19.55
C MET A 75 12.43 -24.01 19.45
N LEU A 76 12.39 -23.22 20.53
CA LEU A 76 13.02 -21.90 20.58
C LEU A 76 14.55 -21.99 20.55
N GLN A 77 15.14 -22.99 21.21
CA GLN A 77 16.58 -23.25 21.15
C GLN A 77 17.01 -23.71 19.75
N ASP A 78 16.22 -24.58 19.11
CA ASP A 78 16.51 -25.09 17.76
C ASP A 78 16.49 -23.97 16.70
N LEU A 79 15.54 -23.04 16.81
CA LEU A 79 15.45 -21.87 15.92
C LEU A 79 16.58 -20.85 16.08
N ARG A 80 17.28 -20.85 17.21
CA ARG A 80 18.40 -19.94 17.52
C ARG A 80 19.77 -20.57 17.28
N LYS A 81 19.79 -21.82 16.85
CA LYS A 81 20.99 -22.60 16.55
C LYS A 81 21.44 -22.36 15.11
#